data_AF-A0A929TD20-F1
#
_entry.id   AF-A0A929TD20-F1
#
_cell.length_a   1.000
_cell.length_b   1.000
_cell.length_c   1.000
_cell.angle_alpha   90.00
_cell.angle_beta   90.00
_cell.angle_gamma   90.00
#
_symmetry.space_group_name_H-M   'P 1'
#
loop_
_entity.id
_entity.type
_entity.pdbx_description
1 polymer ?
#
loop_
_entity_poly.entity_id
_entity_poly.type
_entity_poly.pdbx_seq_one_letter_code
_entity_poly.pdbx_strand_id
1 'polypeptide(L)'
;MREENVFNESAFNERQRLLRALKKEQVDRPPVVCPGGMMNMITTDLMEISGVRWPQAHTDAQMMAELAYANYQNGCFENVGLPFDMVAEAEQMGA
;
A
#
# COMPACT_ATOMS: atom_id res chain seq x y z
N MET A 1 34.54 -17.68 -19.62
CA MET A 1 33.80 -16.55 -19.03
C MET A 1 33.03 -15.88 -20.15
N ARG A 2 31.71 -16.11 -20.23
CA ARG A 2 30.83 -15.27 -21.04
C ARG A 2 30.14 -14.36 -20.03
N GLU A 3 30.42 -13.07 -20.13
CA GLU A 3 29.61 -12.04 -19.50
C GLU A 3 28.23 -12.12 -20.16
N GLU A 4 27.28 -12.77 -19.46
CA GLU A 4 25.89 -12.72 -19.86
C GLU A 4 25.31 -11.39 -19.40
N ASN A 5 24.92 -10.58 -20.38
CA ASN A 5 24.14 -9.35 -20.26
C ASN A 5 23.00 -9.49 -19.23
N VAL A 6 23.18 -8.95 -18.01
CA VAL A 6 22.13 -8.87 -16.96
C VAL A 6 21.32 -7.57 -17.07
N PHE A 7 21.11 -7.07 -18.29
CA PHE A 7 20.36 -5.83 -18.52
C PHE A 7 19.42 -5.95 -19.72
N ASN A 8 18.46 -6.89 -19.69
CA ASN A 8 17.13 -6.67 -20.30
C ASN A 8 16.12 -7.79 -19.97
N GLU A 9 15.31 -7.60 -18.92
CA GLU A 9 13.93 -8.11 -18.86
C GLU A 9 13.09 -6.99 -18.28
N SER A 10 12.03 -6.57 -18.98
CA SER A 10 11.18 -5.45 -18.58
C SER A 10 10.69 -5.61 -17.14
N ALA A 11 11.15 -4.76 -16.23
CA ALA A 11 10.75 -4.80 -14.82
C ALA A 11 9.21 -4.76 -14.72
N PHE A 12 8.61 -5.67 -13.93
CA PHE A 12 7.17 -5.66 -13.72
C PHE A 12 6.77 -4.35 -13.03
N ASN A 13 5.62 -3.78 -13.38
CA ASN A 13 5.05 -2.75 -12.52
C ASN A 13 4.53 -3.38 -11.22
N GLU A 14 4.30 -2.55 -10.20
CA GLU A 14 3.89 -2.97 -8.85
C GLU A 14 2.66 -3.89 -8.87
N ARG A 15 1.65 -3.52 -9.65
CA ARG A 15 0.43 -4.32 -9.83
C ARG A 15 0.72 -5.68 -10.48
N GLN A 16 1.52 -5.71 -11.54
CA GLN A 16 1.88 -6.95 -12.23
C GLN A 16 2.66 -7.88 -11.30
N ARG A 17 3.63 -7.35 -10.56
CA ARG A 17 4.44 -8.11 -9.58
C ARG A 17 3.57 -8.73 -8.51
N LEU A 18 2.66 -7.95 -7.90
CA LEU A 18 1.74 -8.46 -6.88
C LEU A 18 0.85 -9.58 -7.42
N LEU A 19 0.20 -9.36 -8.56
CA LEU A 19 -0.74 -10.34 -9.14
C LEU A 19 -0.04 -11.65 -9.53
N ARG A 20 1.18 -11.58 -10.04
CA ARG A 20 1.99 -12.77 -10.35
C ARG A 20 2.40 -13.53 -9.09
N ALA A 21 2.88 -12.82 -8.07
CA ALA A 21 3.24 -13.41 -6.80
C ALA A 21 2.06 -14.16 -6.16
N LEU A 22 0.86 -13.56 -6.17
CA LEU A 22 -0.37 -14.19 -5.66
C LEU A 22 -0.75 -15.46 -6.44
N LYS A 23 -0.45 -15.51 -7.74
CA LYS A 23 -0.63 -16.70 -8.60
C LYS A 23 0.50 -17.71 -8.52
N LYS A 24 1.53 -17.46 -7.71
CA LYS A 24 2.76 -18.26 -7.60
C LYS A 24 3.52 -18.37 -8.94
N GLU A 25 3.42 -17.33 -9.78
CA GLU A 25 4.19 -17.18 -11.00
C GLU A 25 5.57 -16.56 -10.69
N GLN A 26 6.50 -16.64 -11.66
CA GLN A 26 7.82 -16.01 -11.52
C GLN A 26 7.72 -14.48 -11.51
N VAL A 27 8.45 -13.85 -10.58
CA VAL A 27 8.56 -12.41 -10.40
C VAL A 27 10.02 -11.99 -10.36
N ASP A 28 10.29 -10.73 -10.69
CA ASP A 28 11.61 -10.11 -10.66
C ASP A 28 12.17 -9.97 -9.23
N ARG A 29 11.29 -9.69 -8.27
CA ARG A 29 11.54 -9.72 -6.82
C ARG A 29 10.22 -9.89 -6.05
N PRO A 30 10.25 -10.22 -4.74
CA PRO A 30 9.06 -10.21 -3.92
C PRO A 30 8.36 -8.83 -3.90
N PRO A 31 7.00 -8.78 -3.96
CA PRO A 31 6.26 -7.55 -3.74
C PRO A 31 6.28 -7.15 -2.26
N VAL A 32 6.30 -5.85 -1.98
CA VAL A 32 6.26 -5.23 -0.66
C VAL A 32 4.95 -4.44 -0.55
N VAL A 33 3.97 -5.05 0.11
CA VAL A 33 2.62 -4.49 0.24
C VAL A 33 2.14 -4.50 1.68
N CYS A 34 1.30 -3.54 2.02
CA CYS A 34 0.60 -3.43 3.29
C CYS A 34 -0.87 -3.13 2.97
N PRO A 35 -1.82 -4.06 3.15
CA PRO A 35 -3.16 -3.93 2.56
C PRO A 35 -4.06 -2.91 3.26
N GLY A 36 -3.70 -2.40 4.45
CA GLY A 36 -4.57 -1.61 5.30
C GLY A 36 -5.23 -2.47 6.39
N GLY A 37 -6.23 -1.92 7.04
CA GLY A 37 -6.96 -2.54 8.15
C GLY A 37 -6.06 -2.88 9.35
N MET A 38 -5.99 -4.15 9.74
CA MET A 38 -5.07 -4.62 10.80
C MET A 38 -3.61 -4.27 10.50
N MET A 39 -3.26 -4.36 9.21
CA MET A 39 -1.92 -4.11 8.68
C MET A 39 -1.93 -2.73 8.04
N ASN A 40 -2.17 -1.70 8.85
CA ASN A 40 -2.12 -0.32 8.41
C ASN A 40 -0.66 0.20 8.39
N MET A 41 -0.33 0.99 7.37
CA MET A 41 1.00 1.56 7.12
C MET A 41 1.17 3.01 7.60
N ILE A 42 0.08 3.66 8.02
CA ILE A 42 0.12 5.08 8.39
C ILE A 42 0.86 5.28 9.71
N THR A 43 1.84 6.19 9.67
CA THR A 43 2.63 6.66 10.81
C THR A 43 2.32 8.13 11.11
N THR A 44 2.78 8.64 12.26
CA THR A 44 2.69 10.07 12.59
C THR A 44 3.42 10.95 11.58
N ASP A 45 4.54 10.46 11.02
CA ASP A 45 5.33 11.21 10.04
C ASP A 45 4.54 11.38 8.74
N LEU A 46 3.82 10.34 8.29
CA LEU A 46 2.93 10.43 7.12
C LEU A 46 1.75 11.36 7.36
N MET A 47 1.23 11.42 8.59
CA MET A 47 0.21 12.40 8.97
C MET A 47 0.74 13.85 8.93
N GLU A 48 2.01 14.05 9.32
CA GLU A 48 2.66 15.36 9.25
C GLU A 48 2.95 15.78 7.81
N ILE A 49 3.44 14.86 6.98
CA ILE A 49 3.73 15.10 5.56
C ILE A 49 2.45 15.43 4.77
N SER A 50 1.37 14.70 5.01
CA SER A 50 0.09 14.91 4.29
C SER A 50 -0.74 16.05 4.85
N GLY A 51 -0.50 16.47 6.10
CA GLY A 51 -1.38 17.39 6.82
C GLY A 51 -2.71 16.76 7.26
N VAL A 52 -2.91 15.46 7.01
CA VAL A 52 -4.11 14.72 7.37
C VAL A 52 -3.85 13.89 8.62
N ARG A 53 -4.70 14.01 9.63
CA ARG A 53 -4.57 13.28 10.90
C ARG A 53 -5.76 12.36 11.17
N TRP A 54 -5.52 11.41 12.06
CA TRP A 54 -6.59 10.71 12.76
C TRP A 54 -7.11 11.58 13.92
N PRO A 55 -8.40 11.46 14.29
CA PRO A 55 -9.38 10.49 13.78
C PRO A 55 -10.09 10.87 12.47
N GLN A 56 -9.87 12.08 11.94
CA GLN A 56 -10.67 12.62 10.83
C GLN A 56 -10.60 11.74 9.56
N ALA A 57 -9.42 11.18 9.28
CA ALA A 57 -9.21 10.32 8.12
C ALA A 57 -9.93 8.95 8.20
N HIS A 58 -10.54 8.58 9.33
CA HIS A 58 -11.35 7.37 9.42
C HIS A 58 -12.74 7.54 8.80
N THR A 59 -13.28 8.76 8.78
CA THR A 59 -14.67 9.03 8.39
C THR A 59 -14.80 9.94 7.19
N ASP A 60 -13.79 10.74 6.86
CA ASP A 60 -13.75 11.55 5.65
C ASP A 60 -13.01 10.81 4.52
N ALA A 61 -13.73 10.53 3.42
CA ALA A 61 -13.21 9.75 2.31
C ALA A 61 -12.05 10.43 1.57
N GLN A 62 -12.06 11.76 1.47
CA GLN A 62 -11.01 12.52 0.78
C GLN A 62 -9.74 12.51 1.63
N MET A 63 -9.86 12.76 2.94
CA MET A 63 -8.75 12.67 3.89
C MET A 63 -8.17 11.26 3.94
N MET A 64 -9.01 10.21 3.93
CA MET A 64 -8.54 8.82 3.91
C MET A 64 -7.70 8.54 2.66
N ALA A 65 -8.19 8.96 1.49
CA ALA A 65 -7.48 8.77 0.23
C ALA A 65 -6.15 9.53 0.19
N GLU A 66 -6.13 10.79 0.65
CA GLU A 66 -4.92 11.62 0.71
C GLU A 66 -3.86 11.01 1.62
N LEU A 67 -4.25 10.58 2.83
CA LEU A 67 -3.34 9.99 3.79
C LEU A 67 -2.78 8.64 3.31
N ALA A 68 -3.61 7.78 2.72
CA ALA A 68 -3.16 6.52 2.15
C ALA A 68 -2.26 6.72 0.91
N TYR A 69 -2.54 7.74 0.10
CA TYR A 69 -1.71 8.06 -1.05
C TYR A 69 -0.36 8.65 -0.64
N ALA A 70 -0.28 9.41 0.46
CA ALA A 70 0.98 9.91 1.00
C ALA A 70 1.99 8.78 1.26
N ASN A 71 1.54 7.63 1.76
CA ASN A 71 2.39 6.45 1.91
C ASN A 71 3.01 5.98 0.58
N TYR A 72 2.19 5.91 -0.47
CA TYR A 72 2.63 5.52 -1.81
C TYR A 72 3.59 6.55 -2.42
N GLN A 73 3.27 7.84 -2.30
CA GLN A 73 4.12 8.93 -2.82
C GLN A 73 5.50 8.99 -2.16
N ASN A 74 5.61 8.58 -0.90
CA ASN A 74 6.89 8.51 -0.18
C ASN A 74 7.62 7.18 -0.37
N GLY A 75 7.16 6.30 -1.27
CA GLY A 75 7.84 5.07 -1.64
C GLY A 75 7.89 4.03 -0.51
N CYS A 76 6.98 4.09 0.46
CA CYS A 76 6.98 3.18 1.60
C CYS A 76 6.51 1.77 1.21
N PHE A 77 5.43 1.67 0.42
CA PHE A 77 4.87 0.40 -0.06
C PHE A 77 4.42 0.50 -1.52
N GLU A 78 4.37 -0.63 -2.20
CA GLU A 78 4.00 -0.76 -3.61
C GLU A 78 2.47 -0.78 -3.84
N ASN A 79 1.69 -0.37 -2.83
CA ASN A 79 0.24 -0.29 -2.91
C ASN A 79 -0.30 0.87 -2.06
N VAL A 80 -1.51 1.29 -2.39
CA VAL A 80 -2.35 2.10 -1.52
C VAL A 80 -3.23 1.13 -0.73
N GLY A 81 -3.19 1.18 0.61
CA GLY A 81 -4.02 0.32 1.46
C GLY A 81 -4.93 1.12 2.38
N LEU A 82 -6.16 0.63 2.50
CA LEU A 82 -7.33 1.26 3.10
C LEU A 82 -8.22 0.15 3.70
N PRO A 83 -9.03 0.39 4.73
CA PRO A 83 -9.05 1.58 5.60
C PRO A 83 -7.92 1.52 6.65
N PHE A 84 -8.02 2.33 7.70
CA PHE A 84 -7.03 2.39 8.79
C PHE A 84 -7.44 1.60 10.05
N ASP A 85 -8.56 0.88 9.98
CA ASP A 85 -9.11 0.09 11.08
C ASP A 85 -9.77 -1.21 10.56
N MET A 86 -10.37 -1.98 11.46
CA MET A 86 -11.12 -3.20 11.12
C MET A 86 -12.57 -3.16 11.61
N VAL A 87 -13.08 -1.97 11.95
CA VAL A 87 -14.33 -1.84 12.71
C VAL A 87 -15.43 -1.15 11.93
N ALA A 88 -15.14 -0.53 10.78
CA ALA A 88 -16.16 0.14 9.97
C ALA A 88 -17.39 -0.74 9.67
N GLU A 89 -17.20 -2.02 9.34
CA GLU A 89 -18.32 -2.94 9.10
C GLU A 89 -19.10 -3.27 10.38
N ALA A 90 -18.40 -3.53 11.49
CA ALA A 90 -19.02 -3.89 12.76
C ALA A 90 -19.80 -2.70 13.37
N GLU A 91 -19.23 -1.50 13.30
CA GLU A 91 -19.87 -0.25 13.74
C GLU A 91 -21.18 -0.02 12.97
N GLN A 92 -21.17 -0.24 11.66
CA GLN A 92 -22.37 -0.12 10.83
C GLN A 92 -23.45 -1.17 11.17
N MET A 93 -23.06 -2.27 11.81
CA MET A 93 -23.97 -3.31 12.31
C MET A 93 -24.45 -3.05 13.76
N GLY A 94 -24.03 -1.95 14.39
CA GLY A 94 -24.47 -1.54 15.72
C GLY A 94 -23.60 -2.06 16.89
N ALA A 95 -22.33 -2.39 16.61
CA ALA A 95 -21.33 -2.66 17.65
C ALA A 95 -20.97 -1.42 18.48
#